data_AF-A0AAV7SUH5-F1
#
_entry.id   AF-A0AAV7SUH5-F1
#
_cell.length_a   1.000
_cell.length_b   1.000
_cell.length_c   1.000
_cell.angle_alpha   90.00
_cell.angle_beta   90.00
_cell.angle_gamma   90.00
#
_symmetry.space_group_name_H-M   'P 1'
#
loop_
_entity.id
_entity.type
_entity.pdbx_description
1 polymer ?
#
loop_
_entity_poly.entity_id
_entity_poly.type
_entity_poly.pdbx_seq_one_letter_code
_entity_poly.pdbx_strand_id
1 'polypeptide(L)'
;MTGARLTRYETIILGSPNVQLKRCTTLNPATLFPSENAEIENAEDIEHDCLQVTEFCTKPRPDIKDTRLEENDQIIFVDGSCLRDALGILKA
;
A
#
# COMPACT_ATOMS: atom_id res chain seq x y z
N MET A 1 1.30 -11.79 -1.92
CA MET A 1 0.90 -12.25 -3.26
C MET A 1 1.80 -13.42 -3.64
N THR A 2 1.28 -14.56 -4.11
CA THR A 2 2.13 -15.73 -4.41
C THR A 2 2.67 -15.65 -5.84
N GLY A 3 3.86 -16.22 -6.10
CA GLY A 3 4.47 -16.21 -7.45
C GLY A 3 3.54 -16.81 -8.52
N ALA A 4 2.86 -17.91 -8.20
CA ALA A 4 1.88 -18.53 -9.10
C ALA A 4 0.70 -17.59 -9.46
N ARG A 5 0.30 -16.68 -8.57
CA ARG A 5 -0.75 -15.69 -8.87
C ARG A 5 -0.22 -14.60 -9.79
N LEU A 6 1.02 -14.14 -9.58
CA LEU A 6 1.65 -13.13 -10.43
C LEU A 6 1.80 -13.61 -11.88
N THR A 7 2.36 -14.80 -12.08
CA THR A 7 2.55 -15.38 -13.43
C THR A 7 1.24 -15.52 -14.21
N ARG A 8 0.14 -15.85 -13.54
CA ARG A 8 -1.19 -15.90 -14.17
C ARG A 8 -1.63 -14.53 -14.66
N TYR A 9 -1.47 -13.48 -13.84
CA TYR A 9 -1.84 -12.13 -14.22
C TYR A 9 -0.97 -11.61 -15.36
N GLU A 10 0.34 -11.84 -15.32
CA GLU A 10 1.26 -11.44 -16.40
C GLU A 10 0.87 -12.09 -17.73
N THR A 11 0.59 -13.39 -17.73
CA THR A 11 0.21 -14.12 -18.94
C THR A 11 -1.07 -13.56 -19.57
N ILE A 12 -2.07 -13.26 -18.75
CA ILE A 12 -3.39 -12.78 -19.24
C ILE A 12 -3.31 -11.31 -19.67
N ILE A 13 -2.66 -10.46 -18.88
CA ILE A 13 -2.67 -9.01 -19.07
C ILE A 13 -1.64 -8.58 -20.11
N LEU A 14 -0.42 -9.14 -20.07
CA LEU A 14 0.69 -8.74 -20.95
C LEU A 14 0.79 -9.62 -22.20
N GLY A 15 0.29 -10.86 -22.14
CA GLY A 15 0.36 -11.81 -23.26
C GLY A 15 -0.76 -11.65 -24.30
N SER A 16 -1.79 -10.85 -24.02
CA SER A 16 -2.94 -10.69 -24.91
C SER A 16 -2.75 -9.47 -25.83
N PRO A 17 -2.72 -9.64 -27.18
CA PRO A 17 -2.55 -8.53 -28.11
C PRO A 17 -3.75 -7.57 -28.16
N ASN A 18 -4.90 -7.99 -27.59
CA ASN A 18 -6.13 -7.20 -27.56
C ASN A 18 -6.29 -6.41 -26.25
N VAL A 19 -5.34 -6.52 -25.33
CA VAL A 19 -5.37 -5.81 -24.05
C VAL A 19 -4.39 -4.65 -24.12
N GLN A 20 -4.88 -3.45 -23.84
CA GLN A 20 -4.05 -2.27 -23.67
C GLN A 20 -4.14 -1.80 -22.23
N LEU A 21 -2.99 -1.75 -21.56
CA LEU A 21 -2.87 -1.12 -20.25
C LEU A 21 -2.89 0.40 -20.43
N LYS A 22 -3.82 1.05 -19.74
CA LYS A 22 -3.88 2.51 -19.63
C LYS A 22 -3.80 2.88 -18.16
N ARG A 23 -3.20 4.04 -17.86
CA ARG A 23 -3.17 4.57 -16.50
C ARG A 23 -4.60 4.85 -16.03
N CYS A 24 -4.93 4.46 -14.80
CA CYS A 24 -6.25 4.70 -14.25
C CYS A 24 -6.49 6.20 -14.10
N THR A 25 -7.65 6.67 -14.54
CA THR A 25 -8.14 8.01 -14.23
C THR A 25 -9.05 7.96 -13.00
N THR A 26 -9.26 9.12 -12.38
CA THR A 26 -10.24 9.25 -11.30
C THR A 26 -11.64 8.94 -11.83
N LEU A 27 -12.31 7.96 -11.21
CA LEU A 27 -13.67 7.57 -11.56
C LEU A 27 -14.67 8.14 -10.56
N ASN A 28 -15.84 8.55 -11.04
CA ASN A 28 -16.96 8.87 -10.18
C ASN A 28 -17.46 7.58 -9.48
N PRO A 29 -17.54 7.52 -8.14
CA PRO A 29 -17.93 6.30 -7.43
C PRO A 29 -19.39 5.87 -7.67
N ALA A 30 -20.28 6.78 -8.05
CA ALA A 30 -21.68 6.46 -8.33
C ALA A 30 -21.89 5.92 -9.75
N THR A 31 -21.10 6.37 -10.74
CA THR A 31 -21.32 6.05 -12.16
C THR A 31 -20.20 5.23 -12.80
N LEU A 32 -19.04 5.14 -12.16
CA LEU A 32 -17.80 4.51 -12.66
C LEU A 32 -17.30 5.07 -14.00
N PHE A 33 -17.79 6.24 -14.42
CA PHE A 33 -17.24 6.96 -15.56
C PHE A 33 -16.07 7.86 -15.14
N PRO A 34 -15.15 8.17 -16.08
CA PRO A 34 -14.11 9.17 -15.85
C PRO A 34 -14.73 10.48 -15.36
N SER A 35 -14.19 11.04 -14.27
CA SER A 35 -14.60 12.37 -13.80
C SER A 35 -14.21 13.43 -14.83
N GLU A 36 -14.88 14.59 -14.87
CA GLU A 36 -14.53 15.68 -15.82
C GLU A 36 -13.08 16.18 -15.65
N ASN A 37 -12.47 15.97 -14.48
CA ASN A 37 -11.06 16.28 -14.20
C ASN A 37 -10.09 15.14 -14.60
N ALA A 38 -10.58 14.05 -15.17
CA ALA A 38 -9.79 12.87 -15.56
C ALA A 38 -8.91 13.09 -16.80
N GLU A 39 -9.16 14.17 -17.55
CA GLU A 39 -8.38 14.52 -18.75
C GLU A 39 -7.09 15.27 -18.43
N ILE A 40 -6.93 15.72 -17.19
CA ILE A 40 -5.67 16.33 -16.76
C ILE A 40 -4.67 15.20 -16.48
N GLU A 41 -3.48 15.40 -17.03
CA GLU A 41 -2.22 14.71 -16.73
C GLU A 41 -1.88 13.54 -17.67
N ASN A 42 -1.29 13.92 -18.80
CA ASN A 42 -0.15 13.19 -19.31
C ASN A 42 0.78 12.91 -18.11
N ALA A 43 0.87 11.64 -17.72
CA ALA A 43 1.69 11.16 -16.63
C ALA A 43 3.19 11.53 -16.73
N GLU A 44 3.61 12.00 -17.90
CA GLU A 44 4.94 12.49 -18.21
C GLU A 44 5.28 13.79 -17.46
N ASP A 45 4.26 14.56 -17.04
CA ASP A 45 4.42 15.80 -16.25
C ASP A 45 4.29 15.57 -14.72
N ILE A 46 4.04 14.34 -14.27
CA ILE A 46 4.02 14.04 -12.84
C ILE A 46 5.46 13.76 -12.41
N GLU A 47 6.10 14.77 -11.82
CA GLU A 47 7.45 14.68 -11.28
C GLU A 47 7.56 13.47 -10.34
N HIS A 48 8.46 12.54 -10.65
CA HIS A 48 8.68 11.36 -9.83
C HIS A 48 9.39 11.75 -8.53
N ASP A 49 8.63 11.89 -7.44
CA ASP A 49 9.20 12.13 -6.12
C ASP A 49 9.54 10.81 -5.41
N CYS A 50 10.81 10.41 -5.53
CA CYS A 50 11.36 9.25 -4.83
C CYS A 50 11.13 9.28 -3.31
N LEU A 51 11.13 10.47 -2.68
CA LEU A 51 10.91 10.60 -1.24
C LEU A 51 9.45 10.30 -0.92
N GLN A 52 8.50 10.85 -1.67
CA GLN A 52 7.08 10.57 -1.49
C GLN A 52 6.76 9.08 -1.68
N VAL A 53 7.34 8.43 -2.71
CA VAL A 53 7.16 6.99 -2.94
C VAL A 53 7.75 6.18 -1.80
N THR A 54 8.95 6.53 -1.34
CA THR A 54 9.59 5.85 -0.21
C THR A 54 8.76 6.01 1.05
N GLU A 55 8.29 7.22 1.34
CA GLU A 55 7.43 7.50 2.48
C GLU A 55 6.13 6.69 2.39
N PHE A 56 5.50 6.60 1.22
CA PHE A 56 4.31 5.77 1.02
C PHE A 56 4.58 4.28 1.26
N CYS A 57 5.68 3.75 0.74
CA CYS A 57 6.04 2.34 0.85
C CYS A 57 6.56 1.95 2.25
N THR A 58 7.15 2.89 2.98
CA THR A 58 7.78 2.67 4.30
C THR A 58 6.94 3.17 5.46
N LYS A 59 5.84 3.90 5.19
CA LYS A 59 4.90 4.33 6.22
C LYS A 59 4.39 3.11 6.99
N PRO A 60 4.43 3.16 8.34
CA PRO A 60 3.63 2.25 9.15
C PRO A 60 2.19 2.31 8.65
N ARG A 61 1.55 1.16 8.47
CA ARG A 61 0.22 1.13 7.84
C ARG A 61 -0.71 2.08 8.62
N PRO A 62 -1.31 3.09 7.98
CA PRO A 62 -2.02 4.18 8.66
C PRO A 62 -3.31 3.72 9.36
N ASP A 63 -3.77 2.50 9.07
CA ASP A 63 -4.85 1.81 9.74
C ASP A 63 -4.43 1.23 11.11
N ILE A 64 -3.14 1.13 11.41
CA ILE A 64 -2.64 0.78 12.74
C ILE A 64 -2.77 2.02 13.64
N LYS A 65 -3.59 1.89 14.68
CA LYS A 65 -3.78 2.92 15.70
C LYS A 65 -3.34 2.38 17.06
N ASP A 66 -2.89 3.28 17.94
CA ASP A 66 -2.66 2.94 19.36
C ASP A 66 -3.97 2.72 20.14
N THR A 67 -5.12 2.90 19.50
CA THR A 67 -6.43 2.60 20.06
C THR A 67 -6.79 1.14 19.86
N ARG A 68 -7.34 0.51 20.91
CA ARG A 68 -7.89 -0.83 20.84
C ARG A 68 -8.96 -0.94 19.74
N LEU A 69 -8.99 -2.06 19.03
CA LEU A 69 -10.06 -2.39 18.07
C LEU A 69 -11.37 -2.67 18.84
N GLU A 70 -12.46 -2.03 18.42
CA GLU A 70 -13.80 -2.16 19.05
C GLU A 70 -14.31 -3.61 19.00
N GLU A 71 -14.09 -4.30 17.88
CA GLU A 71 -14.47 -5.70 17.68
C GLU A 71 -13.22 -6.59 17.73
N ASN A 72 -12.81 -6.97 18.94
CA ASN A 72 -11.71 -7.91 19.12
C ASN A 72 -12.03 -8.96 20.17
N ASP A 73 -12.17 -10.20 19.71
CA ASP A 73 -12.46 -11.37 20.53
C ASP A 73 -11.23 -11.87 21.33
N GLN A 74 -10.04 -11.29 21.10
CA GLN A 74 -8.79 -11.74 21.68
C GLN A 74 -8.00 -10.60 22.33
N ILE A 75 -7.59 -10.83 23.57
CA ILE A 75 -6.65 -9.96 24.28
C ILE A 75 -5.32 -10.71 24.36
N ILE A 76 -4.31 -10.19 23.66
CA ILE A 76 -2.98 -10.75 23.62
C ILE A 76 -2.06 -9.84 24.42
N PHE A 77 -1.40 -10.39 25.44
CA PHE A 77 -0.36 -9.71 26.19
C PHE A 77 0.99 -10.13 25.64
N VAL A 78 1.89 -9.16 25.43
CA VAL A 78 3.28 -9.42 25.06
C VAL A 78 4.14 -9.07 26.26
N ASP A 79 5.02 -9.99 26.67
CA ASP A 79 6.00 -9.69 27.70
C ASP A 79 7.01 -8.67 27.16
N GLY A 80 7.15 -7.54 27.85
CA GLY A 80 8.10 -6.48 27.56
C GLY A 80 9.48 -6.73 28.18
N SER A 81 9.81 -7.98 28.52
CA SER A 81 11.03 -8.36 29.22
C SER A 81 12.29 -8.21 28.37
N CYS A 82 12.71 -6.97 28.13
CA CYS A 82 14.08 -6.63 27.81
C CYS A 82 14.40 -5.26 28.42
N LEU A 83 14.97 -5.28 29.63
CA LEU A 83 15.54 -4.10 30.25
C LEU A 83 16.86 -3.80 29.55
N ARG A 84 16.97 -2.65 28.88
CA ARG A 84 18.23 -2.14 28.35
C ARG A 84 18.74 -1.04 29.26
N ASP A 85 20.05 -1.01 29.50
CA ASP A 85 20.67 0.12 30.20
C ASP A 85 20.70 1.38 29.32
N ALA A 86 21.22 2.49 29.86
CA ALA A 86 21.33 3.75 29.15
C ALA A 86 22.24 3.69 27.89
N LEU A 87 23.00 2.61 27.72
CA LEU A 87 23.86 2.34 26.57
C LEU A 87 23.22 1.34 25.58
N GLY A 88 21.98 0.91 25.84
CA GLY A 88 21.25 -0.03 24.99
C GLY A 88 21.61 -1.50 25.20
N ILE A 89 22.44 -1.83 26.20
CA ILE A 89 22.87 -3.19 26.51
C ILE A 89 21.79 -3.90 27.33
N LEU A 90 21.47 -5.14 26.96
CA LEU A 90 20.54 -6.00 27.71
C LEU A 90 21.06 -6.25 29.13
N LYS A 91 20.28 -5.83 30.12
CA LYS A 91 20.44 -6.28 31.50
C LYS A 91 19.68 -7.59 31.67
N ALA A 92 20.45 -8.65 31.94
CA ALA A 92 19.94 -9.93 32.43
C ALA A 92 19.43 -9.80 33.88
#